data_AF-A0A7C6P8A3-F1
#
_entry.id   AF-A0A7C6P8A3-F1
#
_cell.length_a   1.000
_cell.length_b   1.000
_cell.length_c   1.000
_cell.angle_alpha   90.00
_cell.angle_beta   90.00
_cell.angle_gamma   90.00
#
_symmetry.space_group_name_H-M   'P 1'
#
loop_
_entity.id
_entity.type
_entity.pdbx_description
1 polymer ?
#
loop_
_entity_poly.entity_id
_entity_poly.type
_entity_poly.pdbx_seq_one_letter_code
_entity_poly.pdbx_strand_id
1 'polypeptide(L)'
;MILYTVRHMLILRLLMCYQFQSVAVIHNLLFLVSAASSEEQTLAFYDFIRRRSGAYSSSLQRIIDDLKAEKLVEEKENCLQITEKGRHIYTQLGASLKTFSRFWDLCFGLMEHYQGDAEHIKQRVFYDITFRRVKIGERIFDYCMF
;
A
#
# COMPACT_ATOMS: atom_id res chain seq x y z
N MET A 1 17.93 9.23 -10.36
CA MET A 1 18.29 8.76 -9.02
C MET A 1 17.28 9.34 -8.04
N ILE A 2 16.28 8.54 -7.68
CA ILE A 2 15.29 8.93 -6.68
C ILE A 2 15.86 8.81 -5.26
N LEU A 3 15.36 9.62 -4.33
CA LEU A 3 15.62 9.44 -2.91
C LEU A 3 14.64 8.41 -2.37
N TYR A 4 15.15 7.24 -1.98
CA TYR A 4 14.30 6.22 -1.37
C TYR A 4 13.79 6.68 0.00
N THR A 5 12.47 6.70 0.15
CA THR A 5 11.81 6.98 1.42
C THR A 5 11.41 5.68 2.13
N VAL A 6 11.06 5.77 3.41
CA VAL A 6 10.53 4.63 4.17
C VAL A 6 9.29 4.02 3.50
N ARG A 7 8.47 4.84 2.82
CA ARG A 7 7.30 4.33 2.07
C ARG A 7 7.71 3.47 0.88
N HIS A 8 8.81 3.80 0.19
CA HIS A 8 9.36 2.92 -0.86
C HIS A 8 9.78 1.58 -0.27
N MET A 9 10.46 1.59 0.88
CA MET A 9 10.88 0.36 1.55
C MET A 9 9.70 -0.48 2.00
N LEU A 10 8.60 0.13 2.48
CA LEU A 10 7.37 -0.57 2.83
C LEU A 10 6.80 -1.33 1.61
N ILE A 11 6.70 -0.68 0.44
CA ILE A 11 6.19 -1.33 -0.77
C ILE A 11 7.09 -2.49 -1.21
N LEU A 12 8.42 -2.31 -1.16
CA LEU A 12 9.36 -3.40 -1.43
C LEU A 12 9.20 -4.55 -0.44
N ARG A 13 9.00 -4.27 0.85
CA ARG A 13 8.73 -5.30 1.87
C ARG A 13 7.45 -6.08 1.59
N LEU A 14 6.38 -5.38 1.22
CA LEU A 14 5.12 -6.02 0.84
C LEU A 14 5.32 -6.96 -0.35
N LEU A 15 6.04 -6.51 -1.38
CA LEU A 15 6.32 -7.31 -2.58
C LEU A 15 7.35 -8.43 -2.34
N MET A 16 8.15 -8.34 -1.29
CA MET A 16 9.02 -9.43 -0.83
C MET A 16 8.22 -10.56 -0.18
N CYS A 17 7.18 -10.21 0.57
CA CYS A 17 6.40 -11.15 1.38
C CYS A 17 5.17 -11.70 0.65
N TYR A 18 4.58 -10.92 -0.25
CA TYR A 18 3.31 -11.25 -0.89
C TYR A 18 3.35 -11.01 -2.40
N GLN A 19 2.57 -11.81 -3.12
CA GLN A 19 2.30 -11.59 -4.53
C GLN A 19 1.02 -10.77 -4.67
N PHE A 20 1.09 -9.68 -5.45
CA PHE A 20 -0.07 -8.84 -5.73
C PHE A 20 -0.48 -9.00 -7.19
N GLN A 21 -1.76 -9.23 -7.45
CA GLN A 21 -2.27 -9.36 -8.82
C GLN A 21 -2.21 -8.03 -9.60
N SER A 22 -2.30 -6.91 -8.89
CA SER A 22 -2.19 -5.59 -9.48
C SER A 22 -1.85 -4.54 -8.42
N VAL A 23 -1.44 -3.38 -8.89
CA VAL A 23 -1.24 -2.18 -8.07
C VAL A 23 -2.52 -1.83 -7.29
N ALA A 24 -3.71 -2.03 -7.86
CA ALA A 24 -4.98 -1.72 -7.21
C ALA A 24 -5.19 -2.50 -5.90
N VAL A 25 -4.67 -3.73 -5.81
CA VAL A 25 -4.75 -4.53 -4.57
C VAL A 25 -3.94 -3.86 -3.46
N ILE A 26 -2.76 -3.30 -3.78
CA ILE A 26 -1.93 -2.58 -2.82
C ILE A 26 -2.63 -1.32 -2.32
N HIS A 27 -3.29 -0.56 -3.22
CA HIS A 27 -4.08 0.59 -2.81
C HIS A 27 -5.19 0.21 -1.83
N ASN A 28 -5.93 -0.86 -2.14
CA ASN A 28 -7.02 -1.34 -1.29
C ASN A 28 -6.50 -1.86 0.05
N LEU A 29 -5.42 -2.64 0.06
CA LEU A 29 -4.78 -3.13 1.29
C LEU A 29 -4.34 -1.96 2.17
N LEU A 30 -3.54 -1.03 1.63
CA LEU A 30 -3.02 0.08 2.42
C LEU A 30 -4.12 1.04 2.88
N PHE A 31 -5.23 1.15 2.13
CA PHE A 31 -6.42 1.83 2.61
C PHE A 31 -7.01 1.12 3.84
N LEU A 32 -7.22 -0.20 3.79
CA LEU A 32 -7.76 -0.96 4.94
C LEU A 32 -6.84 -0.87 6.16
N VAL A 33 -5.53 -0.94 5.96
CA VAL A 33 -4.55 -0.75 7.05
C VAL A 33 -4.70 0.65 7.66
N SER A 34 -4.85 1.67 6.81
CA SER A 34 -5.04 3.06 7.26
C SER A 34 -6.37 3.26 7.99
N ALA A 35 -7.45 2.62 7.53
CA ALA A 35 -8.77 2.67 8.16
C ALA A 35 -8.82 1.88 9.49
N ALA A 36 -8.04 0.80 9.61
CA ALA A 36 -7.92 0.01 10.83
C ALA A 36 -6.93 0.62 11.84
N SER A 37 -6.07 1.55 11.42
CA SER A 37 -5.15 2.23 12.32
C SER A 37 -5.90 3.21 13.22
N SER A 38 -5.84 2.98 14.52
CA SER A 38 -6.38 3.88 15.55
C SER A 38 -5.50 5.12 15.78
N GLU A 39 -4.30 5.16 15.19
CA GLU A 39 -3.31 6.23 15.36
C GLU A 39 -2.89 6.79 14.00
N GLU A 40 -2.51 8.07 13.99
CA GLU A 40 -1.83 8.68 12.86
C GLU A 40 -0.46 8.02 12.67
N GLN A 41 -0.32 7.23 11.60
CA GLN A 41 0.95 6.58 11.28
C GLN A 41 1.60 7.27 10.09
N THR A 42 2.86 7.69 10.22
CA THR A 42 3.64 8.38 9.17
C THR A 42 3.67 7.60 7.84
N LEU A 43 3.57 6.27 7.91
CA LEU A 43 3.46 5.35 6.77
C LEU A 43 2.05 5.21 6.18
N ALA A 44 1.00 5.53 6.95
CA ALA A 44 -0.41 5.44 6.55
C ALA A 44 -0.94 6.72 5.88
N PHE A 45 -0.17 7.81 5.89
CA PHE A 45 -0.57 9.09 5.29
C PHE A 45 -0.53 9.04 3.76
N TYR A 46 -1.62 8.55 3.20
CA TYR A 46 -1.88 8.54 1.77
C TYR A 46 -3.12 9.36 1.47
N ASP A 47 -3.12 10.05 0.34
CA ASP A 47 -4.22 10.86 -0.17
C ASP A 47 -5.30 9.98 -0.82
N PHE A 48 -5.84 9.03 -0.05
CA PHE A 48 -6.83 8.11 -0.55
C PHE A 48 -8.10 8.85 -1.01
N ILE A 49 -8.51 8.60 -2.24
CA ILE A 49 -9.77 9.01 -2.84
C ILE A 49 -10.61 7.77 -3.15
N ARG A 50 -11.93 7.93 -3.12
CA ARG A 50 -12.85 6.87 -3.52
C ARG A 50 -12.93 6.78 -5.04
N ARG A 51 -12.65 5.61 -5.61
CA ARG A 51 -12.91 5.28 -7.02
C ARG A 51 -13.93 4.16 -7.15
N ARG A 52 -14.46 3.95 -8.35
CA ARG A 52 -15.35 2.82 -8.67
C ARG A 52 -14.68 1.46 -8.47
N SER A 53 -13.35 1.40 -8.57
CA SER A 53 -12.55 0.19 -8.42
C SER A 53 -12.07 -0.09 -7.00
N GLY A 54 -12.36 0.81 -6.04
CA GLY A 54 -11.84 0.75 -4.68
C GLY A 54 -11.19 2.05 -4.25
N ALA A 55 -10.30 1.99 -3.26
CA ALA A 55 -9.51 3.12 -2.81
C ALA A 55 -8.34 3.36 -3.77
N TYR A 56 -7.94 4.62 -3.93
CA TYR A 56 -6.80 5.00 -4.76
C TYR A 56 -6.04 6.14 -4.11
N SER A 57 -4.72 6.14 -4.17
CA SER A 57 -3.88 7.20 -3.61
C SER A 57 -2.88 7.65 -4.68
N SER A 58 -2.84 8.95 -4.99
CA SER A 58 -1.91 9.44 -6.01
C SER A 58 -0.46 9.41 -5.52
N SER A 59 -0.25 9.63 -4.22
CA SER A 59 1.06 9.53 -3.58
C SER A 59 1.58 8.09 -3.59
N LEU A 60 0.72 7.10 -3.35
CA LEU A 60 1.08 5.68 -3.43
C LEU A 60 1.40 5.27 -4.88
N GLN A 61 0.62 5.74 -5.85
CA GLN A 61 0.88 5.46 -7.25
C GLN A 61 2.25 6.01 -7.67
N ARG A 62 2.60 7.24 -7.27
CA ARG A 62 3.93 7.82 -7.53
C ARG A 62 5.07 6.97 -6.97
N ILE A 63 4.93 6.47 -5.74
CA ILE A 63 5.93 5.57 -5.14
C ILE A 63 6.10 4.31 -5.99
N ILE A 64 5.01 3.72 -6.47
CA ILE A 64 5.07 2.52 -7.32
C ILE A 64 5.70 2.83 -8.67
N ASP A 65 5.37 3.97 -9.27
CA ASP A 65 5.93 4.42 -10.54
C ASP A 65 7.43 4.69 -10.43
N ASP A 66 7.87 5.30 -9.32
CA ASP A 66 9.28 5.51 -8.99
C ASP A 66 10.04 4.18 -8.89
N LEU A 67 9.45 3.19 -8.19
CA LEU A 67 10.04 1.84 -8.08
C LEU A 67 10.12 1.12 -9.44
N LYS A 68 9.12 1.29 -10.30
CA LYS A 68 9.12 0.74 -11.66
C LYS A 68 10.15 1.43 -12.55
N ALA A 69 10.24 2.75 -12.49
CA ALA A 69 11.20 3.55 -13.26
C ALA A 69 12.65 3.15 -12.94
N GLU A 70 12.94 2.88 -11.65
CA GLU A 70 14.24 2.38 -11.20
C GLU A 70 14.44 0.86 -11.41
N LYS A 71 13.48 0.18 -12.06
CA LYS A 71 13.49 -1.28 -12.34
C LYS A 71 13.62 -2.14 -11.07
N LEU A 72 13.09 -1.66 -9.95
CA LEU A 72 13.05 -2.40 -8.68
C LEU A 72 11.82 -3.30 -8.60
N VAL A 73 10.78 -2.94 -9.33
CA VAL A 73 9.52 -3.67 -9.43
C VAL A 73 9.15 -3.80 -10.89
N GLU A 74 8.63 -4.96 -11.27
CA GLU A 74 8.12 -5.24 -12.59
C GLU A 74 6.67 -5.70 -12.51
N GLU A 75 5.89 -5.35 -13.54
CA GLU A 75 4.52 -5.82 -13.70
C GLU A 75 4.48 -6.79 -14.88
N LYS A 76 4.16 -8.06 -14.60
CA LYS A 76 4.08 -9.15 -15.57
C LYS A 76 2.71 -9.78 -15.45
N GLU A 77 1.97 -9.90 -16.55
CA GLU A 77 0.72 -10.67 -16.70
C GLU A 77 -0.08 -10.86 -15.40
N ASN A 78 -0.73 -9.78 -14.93
CA ASN A 78 -1.54 -9.78 -13.70
C ASN A 78 -0.77 -10.12 -12.42
N CYS A 79 0.51 -9.75 -12.35
CA CYS A 79 1.33 -9.89 -11.15
C CYS A 79 2.34 -8.75 -11.04
N LEU A 80 2.39 -8.13 -9.87
CA LEU A 80 3.42 -7.17 -9.49
C LEU A 80 4.48 -7.89 -8.67
N GLN A 81 5.73 -7.85 -9.14
CA GLN A 81 6.83 -8.61 -8.55
C GLN A 81 8.05 -7.73 -8.32
N ILE A 82 8.76 -8.01 -7.23
CA ILE A 82 10.05 -7.38 -6.94
C ILE A 82 11.16 -8.01 -7.80
N THR A 83 11.99 -7.18 -8.42
CA THR A 83 13.16 -7.63 -9.18
C THR A 83 14.33 -7.93 -8.25
N GLU A 84 15.36 -8.63 -8.73
CA GLU A 84 16.58 -8.89 -7.94
C GLU A 84 17.25 -7.58 -7.47
N LYS A 85 17.24 -6.54 -8.31
CA LYS A 85 17.69 -5.20 -7.93
C LYS A 85 16.86 -4.64 -6.77
N GLY A 86 15.53 -4.80 -6.83
CA GLY A 86 14.63 -4.42 -5.74
C GLY A 86 14.92 -5.16 -4.43
N ARG A 87 15.18 -6.49 -4.49
CA ARG A 87 15.55 -7.30 -3.32
C ARG A 87 16.85 -6.83 -2.69
N HIS A 88 17.84 -6.49 -3.51
CA HIS A 88 19.12 -5.98 -3.06
C HIS A 88 18.98 -4.63 -2.33
N ILE A 89 18.25 -3.68 -2.94
CA ILE A 89 18.00 -2.36 -2.34
C ILE A 89 17.23 -2.51 -1.01
N TYR A 90 16.21 -3.37 -0.97
CA TYR A 90 15.47 -3.62 0.26
C TYR A 90 16.37 -4.21 1.36
N THR A 91 17.27 -5.15 1.02
CA THR A 91 18.20 -5.73 2.00
C THR A 91 19.13 -4.68 2.60
N GLN A 92 19.55 -3.70 1.80
CA GLN A 92 20.43 -2.62 2.25
C GLN A 92 19.71 -1.56 3.09
N LEU A 93 18.48 -1.18 2.72
CA LEU A 93 17.79 -0.01 3.29
C LEU A 93 16.57 -0.36 4.16
N GLY A 94 16.15 -1.62 4.16
CA GLY A 94 14.94 -2.10 4.84
C GLY A 94 15.00 -2.02 6.36
N ALA A 95 16.20 -1.87 6.95
CA ALA A 95 16.37 -1.63 8.39
C ALA A 95 15.61 -0.38 8.88
N SER A 96 15.36 0.59 7.99
CA SER A 96 14.56 1.80 8.26
C SER A 96 13.09 1.50 8.64
N LEU A 97 12.58 0.31 8.34
CA LEU A 97 11.21 -0.09 8.69
C LEU A 97 11.04 -0.57 10.12
N LYS A 98 12.13 -0.79 10.88
CA LYS A 98 12.04 -1.32 12.26
C LYS A 98 11.18 -0.45 13.19
N THR A 99 11.19 0.86 12.99
CA THR A 99 10.39 1.83 13.77
C THR A 99 8.88 1.74 13.49
N PHE A 100 8.46 1.01 12.45
CA PHE A 100 7.08 0.91 12.01
C PHE A 100 6.52 -0.52 12.09
N SER A 101 6.94 -1.28 13.11
CA SER A 101 6.49 -2.66 13.34
C SER A 101 4.97 -2.77 13.41
N ARG A 102 4.30 -1.88 14.15
CA ARG A 102 2.83 -1.90 14.29
C ARG A 102 2.09 -1.74 12.96
N PHE A 103 2.57 -0.88 12.06
CA PHE A 103 1.99 -0.76 10.72
C PHE A 103 2.13 -2.07 9.95
N TRP A 104 3.33 -2.66 10.03
CA TRP A 104 3.61 -3.93 9.37
C TRP A 104 2.73 -5.06 9.93
N ASP A 105 2.51 -5.11 11.24
CA ASP A 105 1.67 -6.11 11.88
C ASP A 105 0.21 -6.01 11.42
N LEU A 106 -0.29 -4.79 11.16
CA LEU A 106 -1.61 -4.58 10.56
C LEU A 106 -1.65 -5.04 9.09
N CYS A 107 -0.63 -4.72 8.29
CA CYS A 107 -0.51 -5.24 6.93
C CYS A 107 -0.52 -6.77 6.93
N PHE A 108 0.28 -7.38 7.81
CA PHE A 108 0.38 -8.83 7.96
C PHE A 108 -0.96 -9.44 8.39
N GLY A 109 -1.59 -8.91 9.44
CA GLY A 109 -2.86 -9.41 9.94
C GLY A 109 -3.99 -9.35 8.89
N LEU A 110 -4.07 -8.29 8.10
CA LEU A 110 -5.05 -8.19 7.02
C LEU A 110 -4.72 -9.14 5.85
N MET A 111 -3.45 -9.26 5.47
CA MET A 111 -3.05 -10.18 4.41
C MET A 111 -3.31 -11.64 4.79
N GLU A 112 -3.01 -12.05 6.02
CA GLU A 112 -3.31 -13.39 6.53
C GLU A 112 -4.82 -13.63 6.61
N HIS A 113 -5.58 -12.67 7.14
CA HIS A 113 -7.03 -12.79 7.28
C HIS A 113 -7.75 -12.96 5.94
N TYR A 114 -7.31 -12.24 4.91
CA TYR A 114 -7.86 -12.35 3.55
C TYR A 114 -7.09 -13.31 2.65
N GLN A 115 -6.09 -14.03 3.18
CA GLN A 115 -5.22 -14.97 2.46
C GLN A 115 -4.56 -14.35 1.20
N GLY A 116 -4.33 -13.03 1.20
CA GLY A 116 -3.84 -12.30 0.04
C GLY A 116 -4.79 -12.27 -1.16
N ASP A 117 -6.06 -12.67 -0.99
CA ASP A 117 -7.05 -12.69 -2.07
C ASP A 117 -7.46 -11.25 -2.45
N ALA A 118 -7.19 -10.90 -3.71
CA ALA A 118 -7.44 -9.57 -4.26
C ALA A 118 -8.93 -9.17 -4.24
N GLU A 119 -9.83 -10.12 -4.50
CA GLU A 119 -11.27 -9.86 -4.52
C GLU A 119 -11.82 -9.73 -3.10
N HIS A 120 -11.37 -10.55 -2.14
CA HIS A 120 -11.77 -10.37 -0.73
C HIS A 120 -11.29 -9.04 -0.16
N ILE A 121 -10.03 -8.64 -0.43
CA ILE A 121 -9.49 -7.34 -0.03
C ILE A 121 -10.35 -6.21 -0.61
N LYS A 122 -10.64 -6.28 -1.92
CA LYS A 122 -11.47 -5.28 -2.61
C LYS A 122 -12.88 -5.23 -2.04
N GLN A 123 -13.54 -6.38 -1.86
CA GLN A 123 -14.88 -6.44 -1.27
C GLN A 123 -14.89 -5.81 0.12
N ARG A 124 -13.88 -6.08 0.95
CA ARG A 124 -13.76 -5.48 2.27
C ARG A 124 -13.72 -3.95 2.22
N VAL A 125 -13.00 -3.36 1.25
CA VAL A 125 -13.00 -1.90 1.03
C VAL A 125 -14.42 -1.38 0.83
N PHE A 126 -15.24 -2.06 0.01
CA PHE A 126 -16.63 -1.63 -0.23
C PHE A 126 -17.55 -1.78 0.98
N TYR A 127 -17.22 -2.65 1.93
CA TYR A 127 -17.94 -2.81 3.19
C TYR A 127 -17.47 -1.86 4.30
N ASP A 128 -16.30 -1.23 4.15
CA ASP A 128 -15.75 -0.31 5.14
C ASP A 128 -16.56 0.99 5.23
N ILE A 129 -16.96 1.37 6.45
CA ILE A 129 -17.78 2.58 6.69
C ILE A 129 -17.06 3.85 6.24
N THR A 130 -15.74 3.92 6.39
CA THR A 130 -14.90 5.06 6.04
C THR A 130 -14.87 5.25 4.53
N PHE A 131 -14.88 4.15 3.77
CA PHE A 131 -14.99 4.19 2.32
C PHE A 131 -16.41 4.57 1.85
N ARG A 132 -17.44 3.99 2.47
CA ARG A 132 -18.83 4.13 2.03
C ARG A 132 -19.40 5.53 2.22
N ARG A 133 -18.98 6.26 3.25
CA ARG A 133 -19.49 7.60 3.61
C ARG A 133 -19.09 8.70 2.61
N VAL A 134 -18.06 8.47 1.81
CA VAL A 134 -17.44 9.47 0.91
C VAL A 134 -17.94 9.27 -0.52
N LYS A 135 -18.13 10.32 -1.33
CA LYS A 135 -18.56 10.14 -2.74
C LYS A 135 -17.39 9.75 -3.64
N ILE A 136 -17.70 9.20 -4.82
CA ILE A 136 -16.66 8.91 -5.82
C ILE A 136 -15.95 10.22 -6.20
N GLY A 137 -14.62 10.20 -6.20
CA GLY A 137 -13.77 11.36 -6.49
C GLY A 137 -13.37 12.17 -5.25
N GLU A 138 -14.02 11.97 -4.11
CA GLU A 138 -13.70 12.68 -2.87
C GLU A 138 -12.62 11.96 -2.06
N ARG A 139 -11.90 12.72 -1.22
CA ARG A 139 -10.87 12.23 -0.30
C ARG A 139 -11.54 11.46 0.84
N ILE A 140 -10.96 10.32 1.20
CA ILE A 140 -11.53 9.41 2.20
C ILE A 140 -11.14 9.81 3.63
N PHE A 141 -9.89 10.24 3.80
CA PHE A 141 -9.35 10.73 5.05
C PHE A 141 -9.10 12.24 4.96
N ASP A 142 -9.82 12.99 5.78
CA ASP A 142 -9.60 14.41 5.98
C ASP A 142 -8.49 14.60 7.01
N TYR A 143 -7.25 14.60 6.56
CA TYR A 143 -6.10 14.95 7.42
C TYR A 143 -5.98 16.48 7.66
N CYS A 144 -7.07 17.22 7.46
CA CYS A 144 -7.14 18.64 7.77
C CYS A 144 -7.80 18.79 9.14
N MET A 145 -6.96 18.74 10.19
CA MET A 145 -7.10 19.40 11.48
C MET A 145 -5.84 19.03 12.26
N PHE A 146 -4.73 19.73 12.01
CA PHE A 146 -3.73 20.24 12.97
C PHE A 146 -2.61 20.97 12.18
#